data_AF-A0A1X0RYV2-F1
#
_entry.id   AF-A0A1X0RYV2-F1
#
_cell.length_a   1.000
_cell.length_b   1.000
_cell.length_c   1.000
_cell.angle_alpha   90.00
_cell.angle_beta   90.00
_cell.angle_gamma   90.00
#
_symmetry.space_group_name_H-M   'P 1'
#
loop_
_entity.id
_entity.type
_entity.pdbx_description
1 polymer ?
#
loop_
_entity_poly.entity_id
_entity_poly.type
_entity_poly.pdbx_seq_one_letter_code
_entity_poly.pdbx_strand_id
1 'polypeptide(L)' 'MGISLLVHPDCPYEVTHFPSTSPYVLTCPVSNMLIHCIYLPPALSVDEAIAVLDNLLIQTHSSQHNTQHSTLFMRTSY' A
#
# COMPACT_ATOMS: atom_id res chain seq x y z
N MET A 1 -12.37 -7.37 -8.90
CA MET A 1 -10.93 -7.70 -8.94
C MET A 1 -10.31 -7.09 -7.69
N GLY A 2 -9.34 -7.75 -7.05
CA GLY A 2 -8.82 -7.35 -5.73
C GLY A 2 -7.31 -7.31 -5.68
N ILE A 3 -6.78 -6.74 -4.61
CA ILE A 3 -5.33 -6.65 -4.33
C ILE A 3 -4.94 -7.76 -3.39
N SER A 4 -3.77 -8.33 -3.57
CA SER A 4 -3.19 -9.29 -2.63
C SER A 4 -1.69 -9.07 -2.57
N LEU A 5 -1.13 -9.19 -1.35
CA LEU A 5 0.30 -9.23 -1.12
C LEU A 5 0.68 -10.67 -0.79
N LEU A 6 1.59 -11.24 -1.58
CA LEU A 6 2.15 -12.56 -1.33
C LEU A 6 3.48 -12.39 -0.62
N VAL A 7 3.63 -13.06 0.52
CA VAL A 7 4.86 -13.06 1.32
C VAL A 7 5.50 -14.43 1.21
N HIS A 8 6.81 -14.46 0.97
CA HIS A 8 7.55 -15.72 0.95
C HIS A 8 7.49 -16.38 2.33
N PRO A 9 7.29 -17.71 2.44
CA PRO A 9 7.20 -18.39 3.74
C PRO A 9 8.47 -18.21 4.58
N ASP A 10 9.64 -18.13 3.94
CA ASP A 10 10.92 -17.89 4.62
C ASP A 10 11.22 -16.40 4.90
N CYS A 11 10.22 -15.52 4.79
CA CYS A 11 10.39 -14.10 5.14
C CYS A 11 10.75 -13.98 6.63
N PRO A 12 11.93 -13.42 6.97
CA PRO A 12 12.37 -13.34 8.37
C PRO A 12 11.71 -12.19 9.13
N TYR A 13 10.87 -11.38 8.47
CA TYR A 13 10.26 -10.19 9.03
C TYR A 13 8.81 -10.45 9.41
N GLU A 14 8.40 -9.91 10.55
CA GLU A 14 7.00 -9.91 10.96
C GLU A 14 6.16 -9.09 9.97
N VAL A 15 5.09 -9.70 9.49
CA VAL A 15 4.15 -9.12 8.55
C VAL A 15 2.83 -8.94 9.28
N THR A 16 2.45 -7.69 9.50
CA THR A 16 1.14 -7.37 10.09
C THR A 16 0.27 -6.69 9.04
N HIS A 17 -1.05 -6.88 9.16
CA HIS A 17 -2.02 -6.32 8.23
C HIS A 17 -2.76 -5.15 8.89
N PHE A 18 -2.77 -3.99 8.24
CA PHE A 18 -3.62 -2.88 8.66
C PHE A 18 -4.99 -2.97 7.97
N PRO A 19 -6.09 -2.79 8.70
CA PRO A 19 -7.40 -2.69 8.08
C PRO A 19 -7.42 -1.52 7.10
N SER A 20 -7.62 -1.83 5.82
CA SER A 20 -7.75 -0.81 4.79
C SER A 20 -9.19 -0.32 4.71
N THR A 21 -9.36 1.00 4.62
CA THR A 21 -10.65 1.64 4.35
C THR A 21 -10.93 1.78 2.86
N SER A 22 -9.94 1.50 2.00
CA SER A 22 -10.03 1.64 0.55
C SER A 22 -9.97 0.27 -0.13
N PRO A 23 -10.88 -0.02 -1.07
CA PRO A 23 -10.81 -1.25 -1.87
C PRO A 23 -9.62 -1.25 -2.85
N TYR A 24 -8.96 -0.10 -3.02
CA TYR A 24 -7.87 0.12 -3.96
C TYR A 24 -6.49 0.14 -3.30
N VAL A 25 -6.42 -0.01 -1.98
CA VAL A 25 -5.17 0.06 -1.22
C VAL A 25 -5.08 -1.11 -0.27
N LEU A 26 -3.93 -1.77 -0.26
CA LEU A 26 -3.52 -2.71 0.77
C LEU A 26 -2.20 -2.22 1.36
N THR A 27 -2.20 -1.97 2.67
CA THR A 27 -1.03 -1.48 3.40
C THR A 27 -0.53 -2.56 4.34
N CYS A 28 0.77 -2.86 4.28
CA CYS A 28 1.40 -3.89 5.07
C CYS A 28 2.77 -3.43 5.58
N PRO A 29 2.94 -3.23 6.89
CA PRO A 29 4.26 -3.06 7.48
C PRO A 29 5.02 -4.38 7.48
N VAL A 30 6.28 -4.30 7.11
CA VAL A 30 7.25 -5.40 7.14
C VAL A 30 8.51 -4.86 7.80
N SER A 31 8.70 -5.20 9.07
CA SER A 31 9.79 -4.65 9.90
C SER A 31 9.80 -3.10 9.92
N ASN A 32 10.79 -2.45 9.31
CA ASN A 32 10.94 -1.00 9.23
C ASN A 32 10.45 -0.40 7.90
N MET A 33 9.82 -1.22 7.05
CA MET A 33 9.31 -0.81 5.75
C MET A 33 7.78 -0.86 5.75
N LEU A 34 7.16 0.15 5.15
CA LEU A 34 5.73 0.15 4.89
C LEU A 34 5.51 -0.10 3.39
N ILE A 35 4.81 -1.18 3.06
CA ILE A 35 4.48 -1.56 1.69
C ILE A 35 3.03 -1.16 1.41
N HIS A 36 2.84 -0.35 0.37
CA HIS A 36 1.52 -0.02 -0.16
C HIS A 36 1.35 -0.68 -1.52
N CYS A 37 0.35 -1.56 -1.63
CA CYS A 37 -0.10 -2.13 -2.90
C CYS A 37 -1.35 -1.38 -3.34
N ILE A 38 -1.32 -0.82 -4.56
CA ILE A 38 -2.42 -0.02 -5.11
C ILE A 38 -2.95 -0.70 -6.35
N TYR A 39 -4.27 -0.78 -6.47
CA TYR A 39 -4.95 -1.17 -7.71
C TYR A 39 -5.84 -0.05 -8.18
N LEU A 40 -5.51 0.48 -9.35
CA LEU A 40 -6.31 1.48 -10.05
C LEU A 40 -7.00 0.79 -11.24
N PRO A 41 -8.30 0.46 -11.13
CA PRO A 41 -9.03 -0.16 -12.23
C PRO A 41 -9.01 0.73 -13.48
N PRO A 42 -9.02 0.16 -14.71
CA PRO A 42 -9.08 0.95 -15.94
C PRO A 42 -10.34 1.83 -16.06
N ALA A 43 -11.41 1.46 -15.36
CA ALA A 43 -12.67 2.21 -15.31
C ALA A 43 -12.67 3.34 -14.26
N LEU A 44 -11.64 3.42 -13.42
CA LEU A 44 -11.52 4.47 -12.41
C LEU A 44 -11.18 5.80 -13.10
N SER A 45 -11.86 6.88 -12.70
CA SER A 45 -11.54 8.21 -13.24
C SER A 45 -10.17 8.69 -12.76
N VAL A 46 -9.58 9.63 -13.50
CA VAL A 46 -8.29 10.24 -13.12
C VAL A 46 -8.38 10.94 -11.77
N ASP A 47 -9.50 11.64 -11.50
CA ASP A 47 -9.69 12.36 -10.23
C ASP A 47 -9.81 11.40 -9.05
N GLU A 48 -10.52 10.28 -9.20
CA GLU A 48 -10.58 9.22 -8.18
C GLU A 48 -9.23 8.56 -7.96
N ALA A 49 -8.46 8.33 -9.03
CA ALA A 49 -7.11 7.78 -8.92
C ALA A 49 -6.17 8.74 -8.16
N ILE A 50 -6.23 10.04 -8.46
CA ILE A 50 -5.47 11.06 -7.73
C ILE A 50 -5.91 11.10 -6.26
N ALA A 51 -7.21 11.07 -5.98
CA ALA A 51 -7.70 11.04 -4.61
C ALA A 51 -7.23 9.81 -3.82
N VAL A 52 -7.14 8.63 -4.45
CA VAL A 52 -6.56 7.43 -3.83
C VAL A 52 -5.08 7.66 -3.50
N LEU A 53 -4.32 8.27 -4.41
CA LEU A 53 -2.90 8.55 -4.22
C LEU A 53 -2.65 9.63 -3.14
N ASP A 54 -3.44 10.68 -3.10
CA ASP A 54 -3.33 11.75 -2.10
C ASP A 54 -3.60 11.24 -0.68
N ASN A 55 -4.58 10.35 -0.52
CA ASN A 55 -4.89 9.74 0.78
C ASN A 55 -3.75 8.88 1.32
N LEU A 56 -2.91 8.29 0.46
CA LEU A 56 -1.74 7.52 0.90
C LEU A 56 -0.67 8.42 1.51
N LEU A 57 -0.41 9.57 0.89
CA LEU A 57 0.60 10.52 1.36
C LEU A 57 0.27 11.04 2.78
N ILE A 58 -1.01 11.28 3.06
CA ILE A 58 -1.48 11.74 4.38
C ILE A 58 -1.22 10.69 5.48
N GLN A 59 -1.39 9.40 5.18
CA GLN A 59 -1.14 8.32 6.14
C GLN A 59 0.34 8.15 6.49
N THR A 60 1.26 8.53 5.60
CA THR A 60 2.70 8.49 5.90
C THR A 60 3.15 9.61 6.85
N HIS A 61 2.47 10.76 6.87
CA HIS A 61 2.89 11.93 7.63
C HIS A 61 2.53 11.86 9.13
N SER A 62 1.48 11.12 9.50
CA SER A 62 1.09 10.92 10.91
C SER A 62 1.95 9.90 11.66
N SER A 63 2.87 9.24 10.96
CA SER A 63 3.84 8.29 11.53
C SER A 63 5.22 8.94 11.74
N GLN A 64 5.28 10.19 12.22
CA GLN A 64 6.53 10.83 12.63
C GLN A 64 6.98 10.35 14.02
N HIS A 65 7.46 9.11 14.12
CA HIS A 65 8.49 8.70 15.09
C HIS A 65 9.16 7.37 14.68
N ASN A 66 9.68 7.29 13.45
CA ASN A 66 10.88 6.53 13.10
C ASN A 66 11.02 6.53 11.57
N THR A 67 12.25 6.71 11.11
CA THR A 67 12.66 6.67 9.71
C THR A 67 12.25 5.35 9.03
N GLN A 68 11.05 5.30 8.44
CA GLN A 68 10.57 4.17 7.64
C GLN A 68 10.72 4.51 6.15
N HIS A 69 11.49 3.67 5.44
CA HIS A 69 11.80 3.85 4.03
C HIS A 69 10.65 3.28 3.18
N SER A 70 9.65 4.09 2.84
CA SER A 70 8.47 3.65 2.09
C SER A 70 8.82 3.33 0.63
N THR A 71 8.59 2.08 0.20
CA THR A 71 8.81 1.65 -1.20
C THR A 71 7.46 1.34 -1.83
N LEU A 72 7.08 2.11 -2.86
CA LEU A 72 5.86 1.90 -3.63
C LEU A 72 6.10 0.84 -4.72
N PHE A 73 5.39 -0.28 -4.65
CA PHE A 73 5.39 -1.29 -5.70
C PHE A 73 4.11 -1.17 -6.55
N MET A 74 4.24 -0.58 -7.74
CA MET A 74 3.21 -0.60 -8.78
C MET A 74 3.41 -1.84 -9.65
N ARG A 75 2.44 -2.76 -9.66
CA ARG A 75 2.40 -3.86 -10.64
C ARG A 75 1.19 -3.65 -11.55
N THR A 76 1.45 -3.19 -12.77
CA THR A 76 0.48 -3.23 -13.87
C THR A 76 0.38 -4.67 -14.38
N SER A 77 -0.76 -5.31 -14.17
CA SER A 77 -1.10 -6.54 -14.91
C SER A 77 -1.81 -6.13 -16.20
N TYR A 78 -1.25 -6.52 -17.34
CA TYR A 78 -1.87 -6.42 -18.66
C TYR A 78 -2.96 -7.47 -18.84
#